data_AF-A0A931FV23-F1
#
_entry.id   AF-A0A931FV23-F1
#
_cell.length_a   1.000
_cell.length_b   1.000
_cell.length_c   1.000
_cell.angle_alpha   90.00
_cell.angle_beta   90.00
_cell.angle_gamma   90.00
#
_symmetry.space_group_name_H-M   'P 1'
#
loop_
_entity.id
_entity.type
_entity.pdbx_description
1 polymer ?
#
loop_
_entity_poly.entity_id
_entity_poly.type
_entity_poly.pdbx_seq_one_letter_code
_entity_poly.pdbx_strand_id
1 'polypeptide(L)'
;MSPDYIASNYCYEKEFQRAIQLQEERKLIIVPIILEPCDWLNTPFKDFKAIPTDGKPISTWANVNTAFLNVTENLRKLIVSAGQTEVSVAVSSNSGFKSGRNYRVKKDFDTIEKLEFKEKSFKELTDLLKRYMEEINVLENIKTRIYKDAPSEFECMIVNRNKIGSECLLKVSFDSSSSTNSGYAFNRNDLKYELHKDGRNNEKGFILKLDEYHLFWEDSNSLFYPRDSQELSIQEMADLIWEEWLESVDISL
;
A
#
# COMPACT_ATOMS: atom_id res chain seq x y z
N MET A 1 -0.14 17.41 -15.80
CA MET A 1 -0.49 18.04 -17.08
C MET A 1 -1.98 18.00 -17.27
N SER A 2 -2.55 19.17 -17.51
CA SER A 2 -3.96 19.44 -17.78
C SER A 2 -4.04 20.60 -18.79
N PRO A 3 -5.21 20.89 -19.39
CA PRO A 3 -5.38 22.06 -20.25
C PRO A 3 -4.93 23.36 -19.59
N ASP A 4 -5.28 23.56 -18.32
CA ASP A 4 -4.91 24.75 -17.55
C ASP A 4 -3.40 24.91 -17.41
N TYR A 5 -2.69 23.79 -17.18
CA TYR A 5 -1.24 23.78 -17.07
C TYR A 5 -0.52 24.08 -18.40
N ILE A 6 -1.08 23.62 -19.53
CA ILE A 6 -0.51 23.94 -20.86
C ILE A 6 -0.77 25.42 -21.20
N ALA A 7 -1.93 25.95 -20.84
CA ALA A 7 -2.30 27.34 -21.09
C ALA A 7 -1.50 28.33 -20.22
N SER A 8 -1.02 27.91 -19.04
CA SER A 8 -0.25 28.75 -18.13
C SER A 8 1.23 28.88 -18.56
N ASN A 9 1.52 29.52 -19.70
CA ASN A 9 2.85 30.02 -20.14
C ASN A 9 4.12 29.17 -19.81
N TYR A 10 4.01 27.86 -19.69
CA TYR A 10 5.07 27.02 -19.11
C TYR A 10 6.34 26.92 -19.97
N CYS A 11 6.21 27.01 -21.30
CA CYS A 11 7.35 26.98 -22.22
C CYS A 11 8.36 28.12 -21.99
N TYR A 12 7.95 29.19 -21.28
CA TYR A 12 8.76 30.38 -21.01
C TYR A 12 9.30 30.46 -19.58
N GLU A 13 8.97 29.50 -18.72
CA GLU A 13 9.48 29.48 -17.35
C GLU A 13 10.96 29.09 -17.35
N LYS A 14 11.82 29.99 -16.83
CA LYS A 14 13.28 29.76 -16.71
C LYS A 14 13.61 28.47 -15.96
N GLU A 15 12.75 28.08 -15.02
CA GLU A 15 12.90 26.87 -14.21
C GLU A 15 12.77 25.60 -15.04
N PHE A 16 11.84 25.56 -16.01
CA PHE A 16 11.68 24.40 -16.88
C PHE A 16 12.84 24.25 -17.86
N GLN A 17 13.29 25.35 -18.47
CA GLN A 17 14.46 25.33 -19.35
C GLN A 17 15.70 24.79 -18.61
N ARG A 18 15.86 25.16 -17.33
CA ARG A 18 16.92 24.61 -16.48
C ARG A 18 16.71 23.13 -16.18
N ALA A 19 15.49 22.68 -15.92
CA ALA A 19 15.18 21.27 -15.69
C ALA A 19 15.48 20.40 -16.92
N ILE A 20 15.17 20.88 -18.14
CA ILE A 20 15.51 20.20 -19.40
C ILE A 20 17.03 20.04 -19.50
N GLN A 21 17.79 21.11 -19.29
CA GLN A 21 19.26 21.06 -19.33
C GLN A 21 19.82 20.04 -18.32
N LEU A 22 19.30 20.02 -17.10
CA LEU A 22 19.72 19.05 -16.08
C LEU A 22 19.39 17.61 -16.47
N GLN A 23 18.28 17.38 -17.17
CA GLN A 23 17.94 16.06 -17.67
C GLN A 23 18.82 15.62 -18.85
N GLU A 24 19.17 16.53 -19.76
CA GLU A 24 20.17 16.27 -20.82
C GLU A 24 21.53 15.90 -20.21
N GLU A 25 21.89 16.57 -19.11
CA GLU A 25 23.08 16.26 -18.30
C GLU A 25 22.92 15.00 -17.41
N ARG A 26 21.78 14.30 -17.46
CA ARG A 26 21.43 13.13 -16.62
C ARG A 26 21.47 13.37 -15.11
N LYS A 27 21.32 14.62 -14.67
CA LYS A 27 21.30 15.02 -13.25
C LYS A 27 19.89 15.06 -12.65
N LEU A 28 18.86 15.01 -13.50
CA LEU A 28 17.47 15.05 -13.10
C LEU A 28 16.63 14.19 -14.06
N ILE A 29 15.53 13.62 -13.55
CA ILE A 29 14.56 12.87 -14.36
C ILE A 29 13.22 13.63 -14.33
N ILE A 30 12.71 14.03 -15.49
CA ILE A 30 11.39 14.66 -15.67
C ILE A 30 10.39 13.58 -16.06
N VAL A 31 9.31 13.48 -15.30
CA VAL A 31 8.22 12.53 -15.55
C VAL A 31 6.89 13.28 -15.65
N PRO A 32 6.35 13.46 -16.87
CA PRO A 32 5.04 14.10 -17.05
C PRO A 32 3.92 13.20 -16.52
N ILE A 33 3.02 13.73 -15.68
CA ILE A 33 1.82 13.03 -15.22
C ILE A 33 0.60 13.64 -15.92
N ILE A 34 -0.12 12.88 -16.74
CA ILE A 34 -1.26 13.38 -17.52
C ILE A 34 -2.55 13.22 -16.69
N LEU A 35 -3.08 14.33 -16.19
CA LEU A 35 -4.30 14.35 -15.38
C LEU A 35 -5.55 14.38 -16.26
N GLU A 36 -5.53 15.21 -17.30
CA GLU A 36 -6.67 15.50 -18.16
C GLU A 36 -6.30 15.47 -19.65
N PRO A 37 -7.26 15.17 -20.56
CA PRO A 37 -7.03 15.28 -21.99
C PRO A 37 -6.57 16.69 -22.34
N CYS A 38 -5.36 16.80 -22.87
CA CYS A 38 -4.75 18.07 -23.23
C CYS A 38 -3.73 17.85 -24.35
N ASP A 39 -3.37 18.91 -25.07
CA ASP A 39 -2.52 18.85 -26.25
C ASP A 39 -1.01 18.81 -25.91
N TRP A 40 -0.65 17.97 -24.94
CA TRP A 40 0.73 17.88 -24.42
C TRP A 40 1.72 17.33 -25.45
N LEU A 41 1.26 16.55 -26.43
CA LEU A 41 2.09 16.00 -27.50
C LEU A 41 2.64 17.07 -28.46
N ASN A 42 2.02 18.25 -28.49
CA ASN A 42 2.51 19.40 -29.25
C ASN A 42 3.38 20.35 -28.40
N THR A 43 3.72 19.96 -27.17
CA THR A 43 4.61 20.71 -26.27
C THR A 43 5.98 20.01 -26.16
N PRO A 44 7.00 20.65 -25.54
CA PRO A 44 8.29 20.00 -25.27
C PRO A 44 8.21 18.73 -24.41
N PHE A 45 7.06 18.47 -23.75
CA PHE A 45 6.88 17.26 -22.94
C PHE A 45 6.74 15.96 -23.73
N LYS A 46 6.49 16.04 -25.05
CA LYS A 46 6.36 14.88 -25.94
C LYS A 46 7.60 13.97 -25.94
N ASP A 47 8.76 14.57 -25.66
CA ASP A 47 10.05 13.87 -25.69
C ASP A 47 10.32 13.13 -24.36
N PHE A 48 9.49 13.33 -23.34
CA PHE A 48 9.57 12.65 -22.05
C PHE A 48 8.55 11.52 -21.93
N LYS A 49 8.92 10.49 -21.18
CA LYS A 49 8.03 9.35 -20.93
C LYS A 49 6.93 9.75 -19.94
N ALA A 50 5.76 10.07 -20.47
CA ALA A 50 4.58 10.39 -19.67
C ALA A 50 3.99 9.16 -18.96
N ILE A 51 3.38 9.41 -17.81
CA ILE A 51 2.54 8.48 -17.06
C ILE A 51 1.16 9.12 -16.80
N PRO A 52 0.06 8.39 -16.52
CA PRO A 52 -0.09 6.92 -16.52
C PRO A 52 0.34 6.27 -17.84
N THR A 53 0.52 4.95 -17.84
CA THR A 53 1.01 4.15 -18.98
C THR A 53 0.39 4.61 -20.30
N ASP A 54 1.23 4.80 -21.32
CA ASP A 54 0.89 5.34 -22.65
C ASP A 54 0.37 6.79 -22.65
N GLY A 55 0.60 7.55 -21.57
CA GLY A 55 0.15 8.95 -21.44
C GLY A 55 -1.37 9.09 -21.32
N LYS A 56 -2.09 8.01 -20.97
CA LYS A 56 -3.55 8.01 -20.84
C LYS A 56 -3.97 8.94 -19.70
N PRO A 57 -4.76 10.00 -19.95
CA PRO A 57 -5.14 10.96 -18.91
C PRO A 57 -5.92 10.31 -17.78
N ILE A 58 -5.54 10.58 -16.52
CA ILE A 58 -6.17 9.99 -15.32
C ILE A 58 -7.71 10.09 -15.35
N SER A 59 -8.24 11.26 -15.72
CA SER A 59 -9.69 11.50 -15.83
C SER A 59 -10.43 10.59 -16.83
N THR A 60 -9.72 9.95 -17.76
CA THR A 60 -10.31 9.02 -18.76
C THR A 60 -10.23 7.55 -18.35
N TRP A 61 -9.70 7.27 -17.16
CA TRP A 61 -9.72 5.93 -16.60
C TRP A 61 -11.10 5.64 -16.02
N ALA A 62 -11.57 4.40 -16.21
CA ALA A 62 -12.83 3.96 -15.64
C ALA A 62 -12.82 4.05 -14.09
N ASN A 63 -11.64 3.94 -13.49
CA ASN A 63 -11.42 4.18 -12.08
C ASN A 63 -10.17 5.07 -11.93
N VAL A 64 -10.34 6.22 -11.30
CA VAL A 64 -9.27 7.21 -11.09
C VAL A 64 -8.18 6.66 -10.14
N ASN A 65 -8.56 5.85 -9.15
CA ASN A 65 -7.63 5.25 -8.19
C ASN A 65 -6.67 4.28 -8.89
N THR A 66 -7.15 3.51 -9.88
CA THR A 66 -6.28 2.60 -10.66
C THR A 66 -5.33 3.37 -11.57
N ALA A 67 -5.72 4.55 -12.05
CA ALA A 67 -4.83 5.45 -12.77
C ALA A 67 -3.71 5.97 -11.87
N PHE A 68 -4.04 6.39 -10.65
CA PHE A 68 -3.05 6.85 -9.67
C PHE A 68 -2.14 5.72 -9.16
N LEU A 69 -2.65 4.49 -8.98
CA LEU A 69 -1.82 3.33 -8.71
C LEU A 69 -0.83 3.08 -9.85
N ASN A 70 -1.27 3.19 -11.10
CA ASN A 70 -0.38 3.07 -12.25
C ASN A 70 0.71 4.17 -12.24
N VAL A 71 0.39 5.39 -11.83
CA VAL A 71 1.37 6.48 -11.67
C VAL A 71 2.40 6.11 -10.60
N THR A 72 1.96 5.72 -9.40
CA THR A 72 2.86 5.43 -8.27
C THR A 72 3.76 4.23 -8.54
N GLU A 73 3.25 3.17 -9.17
CA GLU A 73 4.06 2.01 -9.57
C GLU A 73 5.15 2.36 -10.57
N ASN A 74 4.83 3.17 -11.58
CA ASN A 74 5.79 3.60 -12.58
C ASN A 74 6.86 4.53 -11.97
N LEU A 75 6.48 5.43 -11.07
CA LEU A 75 7.43 6.26 -10.33
C LEU A 75 8.35 5.41 -9.45
N ARG A 76 7.82 4.42 -8.72
CA ARG A 76 8.62 3.51 -7.89
C ARG A 76 9.66 2.76 -8.72
N LYS A 77 9.28 2.25 -9.89
CA LYS A 77 10.21 1.57 -10.83
C LYS A 77 11.31 2.52 -11.32
N LEU A 78 10.96 3.76 -11.66
CA LEU A 78 11.93 4.78 -12.08
C LEU A 78 12.93 5.10 -10.95
N ILE A 79 12.47 5.22 -9.71
CA ILE A 79 13.35 5.51 -8.57
C ILE A 79 14.30 4.33 -8.27
N VAL A 80 13.77 3.10 -8.25
CA VAL A 80 14.57 1.89 -8.00
C VAL A 80 15.62 1.68 -9.09
N SER A 81 15.25 1.90 -10.36
CA SER A 81 16.21 1.79 -11.47
C SER A 81 17.25 2.93 -11.49
N ALA A 82 16.90 4.14 -11.06
CA ALA A 82 17.86 5.23 -10.91
C ALA A 82 18.90 4.95 -9.82
N GLY A 83 18.52 4.22 -8.76
CA GLY A 83 19.41 3.78 -7.68
C GLY A 83 20.33 2.61 -8.00
N GLN A 84 20.15 1.94 -9.15
CA GLN A 84 20.95 0.76 -9.56
C GLN A 84 22.03 1.08 -10.61
N THR A 85 22.50 2.31 -10.66
CA THR A 85 23.55 2.71 -11.62
C THR A 85 24.95 2.56 -11.04
N GLU A 86 25.31 1.41 -10.47
CA GLU A 86 26.72 0.95 -10.45
C GLU A 86 26.80 -0.58 -10.52
N VAL A 87 27.79 -1.04 -11.29
CA VAL A 87 28.26 -2.42 -11.53
C VAL A 87 27.59 -3.19 -12.68
N SER A 88 28.22 -3.04 -13.85
CA SER A 88 28.28 -3.98 -14.97
C SER A 88 28.92 -5.33 -14.58
N VAL A 89 28.39 -6.46 -15.05
CA VAL A 89 29.09 -7.44 -15.93
C VAL A 89 28.03 -8.29 -16.65
N ALA A 90 28.23 -8.45 -17.96
CA ALA A 90 27.40 -9.21 -18.90
C ALA A 90 27.51 -10.73 -18.73
N VAL A 91 26.40 -11.45 -18.95
CA VAL A 91 26.34 -12.67 -19.79
C VAL A 91 24.95 -12.77 -20.44
N SER A 92 24.93 -12.71 -21.77
CA SER A 92 23.83 -13.05 -22.70
C SER A 92 23.40 -14.52 -22.52
N SER A 93 22.21 -15.02 -22.82
CA SER A 93 21.24 -14.72 -23.86
C SER A 93 20.00 -15.60 -23.62
N ASN A 94 18.80 -15.05 -23.80
CA ASN A 94 17.81 -15.75 -24.61
C ASN A 94 16.89 -14.73 -25.28
N SER A 95 16.98 -14.67 -26.59
CA SER A 95 16.10 -13.94 -27.48
C SER A 95 14.75 -14.65 -27.56
N GLY A 96 13.71 -14.04 -27.02
CA GLY A 96 12.32 -14.42 -27.24
C GLY A 96 11.45 -13.16 -27.37
N PHE A 97 10.96 -12.92 -28.58
CA PHE A 97 9.89 -12.00 -28.97
C PHE A 97 9.48 -10.90 -27.97
N LYS A 98 9.87 -9.64 -28.24
CA LYS A 98 9.16 -8.46 -27.70
C LYS A 98 7.84 -8.27 -28.46
N SER A 99 6.82 -9.04 -28.09
CA SER A 99 5.44 -8.67 -28.38
C SER A 99 5.06 -7.53 -27.43
N GLY A 100 4.77 -6.35 -27.98
CA GLY A 100 4.34 -5.13 -27.26
C GLY A 100 2.92 -5.24 -26.70
N ARG A 101 2.62 -6.34 -26.02
CA ARG A 101 1.36 -6.56 -25.29
C ARG A 101 1.73 -6.97 -23.88
N ASN A 102 1.24 -6.22 -22.89
CA ASN A 102 1.31 -6.63 -21.49
C ASN A 102 0.40 -7.84 -21.31
N TYR A 103 0.93 -9.04 -21.50
CA TYR A 103 0.22 -10.27 -21.19
C TYR A 103 0.16 -10.39 -19.66
N ARG A 104 -1.05 -10.32 -19.10
CA ARG A 104 -1.29 -10.76 -17.73
C ARG A 104 -1.44 -12.28 -17.78
N VAL A 105 -0.50 -13.00 -17.18
CA VAL A 105 -0.56 -14.45 -17.06
C VAL A 105 -1.41 -14.75 -15.83
N LYS A 106 -2.46 -15.56 -15.98
CA LYS A 106 -3.22 -16.08 -14.85
C LYS A 106 -2.25 -16.84 -13.95
N LYS A 107 -2.17 -16.44 -12.69
CA LYS A 107 -1.24 -17.04 -11.73
C LYS A 107 -2.06 -17.86 -10.75
N ASP A 108 -1.81 -19.17 -10.72
CA ASP A 108 -2.29 -20.01 -9.64
C ASP A 108 -1.38 -19.78 -8.44
N PHE A 109 -1.92 -19.15 -7.38
CA PHE A 109 -1.17 -18.94 -6.13
C PHE A 109 -1.18 -20.21 -5.31
N ASP A 110 0.01 -20.78 -5.10
CA ASP A 110 0.16 -21.94 -4.23
C ASP A 110 0.08 -21.57 -2.73
N THR A 111 0.13 -22.57 -1.87
CA THR A 111 0.03 -22.39 -0.42
C THR A 111 1.22 -21.63 0.16
N ILE A 112 2.41 -21.78 -0.42
CA ILE A 112 3.64 -21.13 0.04
C ILE A 112 3.56 -19.64 -0.28
N GLU A 113 3.16 -19.27 -1.50
CA GLU A 113 3.03 -17.86 -1.91
C GLU A 113 1.99 -17.11 -1.06
N LYS A 114 0.88 -17.78 -0.71
CA LYS A 114 -0.12 -17.20 0.21
C LYS A 114 0.45 -17.00 1.61
N LEU A 115 1.23 -17.96 2.11
CA LEU A 115 1.86 -17.87 3.42
C LEU A 115 2.89 -16.73 3.46
N GLU A 116 3.76 -16.64 2.44
CA GLU A 116 4.75 -15.56 2.30
C GLU A 116 4.08 -14.18 2.24
N PHE A 117 2.95 -14.08 1.52
CA PHE A 117 2.16 -12.85 1.47
C PHE A 117 1.63 -12.46 2.85
N LYS A 118 1.08 -13.43 3.61
CA LYS A 118 0.60 -13.20 4.98
C LYS A 118 1.72 -12.78 5.92
N GLU A 119 2.86 -13.48 5.89
CA GLU A 119 4.03 -13.17 6.72
C GLU A 119 4.56 -11.77 6.44
N LYS A 120 4.71 -11.41 5.17
CA LYS A 120 5.15 -10.06 4.77
C LYS A 120 4.16 -8.99 5.24
N SER A 121 2.86 -9.22 5.01
CA SER A 121 1.79 -8.30 5.40
C SER A 121 1.75 -8.09 6.92
N PHE A 122 1.85 -9.17 7.69
CA PHE A 122 1.88 -9.13 9.14
C PHE A 122 3.09 -8.37 9.67
N LYS A 123 4.27 -8.61 9.09
CA LYS A 123 5.47 -7.86 9.44
C LYS A 123 5.31 -6.36 9.16
N GLU A 124 4.86 -5.99 7.98
CA GLU A 124 4.65 -4.59 7.61
C GLU A 124 3.62 -3.90 8.52
N LEU A 125 2.53 -4.60 8.85
CA LEU A 125 1.49 -4.12 9.77
C LEU A 125 2.03 -3.89 11.18
N THR A 126 2.78 -4.85 11.73
CA THR A 126 3.35 -4.72 13.08
C THR A 126 4.44 -3.65 13.15
N ASP A 127 5.22 -3.45 12.08
CA ASP A 127 6.20 -2.37 11.99
C ASP A 127 5.53 -0.98 11.98
N LEU A 128 4.37 -0.84 11.32
CA LEU A 128 3.56 0.39 11.37
C LEU A 128 3.00 0.64 12.78
N LEU A 129 2.39 -0.37 13.41
CA LEU A 129 1.86 -0.24 14.77
C LEU A 129 2.95 0.15 15.77
N LYS A 130 4.16 -0.42 15.67
CA LYS A 130 5.30 -0.03 16.51
C LYS A 130 5.66 1.44 16.33
N ARG A 131 5.64 1.97 15.10
CA ARG A 131 5.87 3.40 14.84
C ARG A 131 4.80 4.28 15.48
N TYR A 132 3.52 3.93 15.34
CA TYR A 132 2.41 4.67 15.97
C TYR A 132 2.52 4.64 17.50
N MET A 133 2.97 3.53 18.08
CA MET A 133 3.27 3.41 19.50
C MET A 133 4.40 4.36 19.95
N GLU A 134 5.46 4.53 19.16
CA GLU A 134 6.54 5.49 19.44
C GLU A 134 6.01 6.92 19.45
N GLU A 135 5.14 7.27 18.50
CA GLU A 135 4.52 8.60 18.40
C GLU A 135 3.65 8.92 19.62
N ILE A 136 2.75 8.01 20.01
CA ILE A 136 1.83 8.27 21.13
C ILE A 136 2.53 8.24 22.50
N ASN A 137 3.64 7.52 22.64
CA ASN A 137 4.43 7.47 23.87
C ASN A 137 5.08 8.81 24.24
N VAL A 138 5.11 9.78 23.32
CA VAL A 138 5.55 11.15 23.59
C VAL A 138 4.54 11.91 24.46
N LEU A 139 3.26 11.54 24.40
CA LEU A 139 2.22 12.21 25.16
C LEU A 139 2.34 11.90 26.66
N GLU A 140 2.18 12.93 27.50
CA GLU A 140 2.13 12.74 28.94
C GLU A 140 0.94 11.86 29.33
N ASN A 141 1.15 10.97 30.30
CA ASN A 141 0.15 10.06 30.86
C ASN A 141 -0.40 8.99 29.90
N ILE A 142 0.04 8.90 28.65
CA ILE A 142 -0.26 7.77 27.77
C ILE A 142 0.99 6.90 27.67
N LYS A 143 0.84 5.58 27.83
CA LYS A 143 1.94 4.63 27.66
C LYS A 143 1.48 3.39 26.92
N THR A 144 2.34 2.92 26.04
CA THR A 144 2.19 1.63 25.37
C THR A 144 3.30 0.67 25.80
N ARG A 145 3.04 -0.64 25.71
CA ARG A 145 4.02 -1.69 26.01
C ARG A 145 3.78 -2.91 25.12
N ILE A 146 4.85 -3.43 24.52
CA ILE A 146 4.84 -4.69 23.79
C ILE A 146 5.10 -5.84 24.77
N TYR A 147 4.28 -6.89 24.72
CA TYR A 147 4.45 -8.13 25.48
C TYR A 147 4.95 -9.29 24.62
N LYS A 148 4.52 -9.33 23.35
CA LYS A 148 4.88 -10.39 22.40
C LYS A 148 5.12 -9.80 21.02
N ASP A 149 6.22 -10.21 20.40
CA ASP A 149 6.62 -9.83 19.05
C ASP A 149 7.21 -11.07 18.37
N ALA A 150 6.32 -11.91 17.84
CA ALA A 150 6.64 -13.17 17.19
C ALA A 150 6.22 -13.11 15.71
N PRO A 151 6.77 -13.97 14.83
CA PRO A 151 6.49 -13.91 13.39
C PRO A 151 5.02 -14.00 13.00
N SER A 152 4.16 -14.58 13.84
CA SER A 152 2.72 -14.77 13.57
C SER A 152 1.80 -14.20 14.66
N GLU A 153 2.36 -13.55 15.67
CA GLU A 153 1.60 -13.08 16.83
C GLU A 153 2.28 -11.88 17.47
N PHE A 154 1.51 -10.82 17.66
CA PHE A 154 1.96 -9.55 18.22
C PHE A 154 0.96 -9.13 19.30
N GLU A 155 1.45 -8.84 20.50
CA GLU A 155 0.63 -8.42 21.63
C GLU A 155 1.20 -7.15 22.25
N CYS A 156 0.38 -6.12 22.37
CA CYS A 156 0.74 -4.87 23.00
C CYS A 156 -0.43 -4.28 23.79
N MET A 157 -0.12 -3.44 24.78
CA MET A 157 -1.10 -2.78 25.63
C MET A 157 -0.92 -1.28 25.58
N ILE A 158 -2.03 -0.57 25.66
CA ILE A 158 -2.09 0.87 25.86
C ILE A 158 -2.75 1.16 27.21
N VAL A 159 -2.24 2.16 27.91
CA VAL A 159 -2.78 2.68 29.16
C VAL A 159 -2.89 4.18 29.07
N ASN A 160 -4.10 4.70 29.23
CA ASN A 160 -4.39 6.12 29.39
C ASN A 160 -4.52 6.46 30.88
N ARG A 161 -3.44 6.97 31.48
CA ARG A 161 -3.36 7.27 32.92
C ARG A 161 -4.16 8.50 33.34
N ASN A 162 -4.74 9.23 32.40
CA ASN A 162 -5.67 10.33 32.72
C ASN A 162 -7.02 9.81 33.23
N LYS A 163 -7.32 8.52 33.05
CA LYS A 163 -8.54 7.85 33.52
C LYS A 163 -8.20 6.55 34.25
N ILE A 164 -8.95 6.24 35.31
CA ILE A 164 -8.79 4.98 36.05
C ILE A 164 -9.34 3.83 35.19
N GLY A 165 -8.59 2.72 35.09
CA GLY A 165 -9.01 1.53 34.36
C GLY A 165 -9.07 1.70 32.84
N SER A 166 -8.45 2.75 32.30
CA SER A 166 -8.40 2.96 30.85
C SER A 166 -7.16 2.28 30.26
N GLU A 167 -7.25 0.96 30.17
CA GLU A 167 -6.24 0.11 29.54
C GLU A 167 -6.89 -0.87 28.56
N CYS A 168 -6.18 -1.21 27.49
CA CYS A 168 -6.62 -2.20 26.52
C CYS A 168 -5.43 -2.96 25.96
N LEU A 169 -5.55 -4.29 25.91
CA LEU A 169 -4.60 -5.16 25.23
C LEU A 169 -5.08 -5.39 23.78
N LEU A 170 -4.21 -5.06 22.84
CA LEU A 170 -4.33 -5.42 21.43
C LEU A 170 -3.52 -6.69 21.17
N LYS A 171 -4.16 -7.68 20.57
CA LYS A 171 -3.52 -8.90 20.07
C LYS A 171 -3.77 -8.98 18.57
N VAL A 172 -2.71 -9.05 17.77
CA VAL A 172 -2.76 -9.28 16.32
C VAL A 172 -2.12 -10.63 16.01
N SER A 173 -2.76 -11.43 15.18
CA SER A 173 -2.23 -12.73 14.77
C SER A 173 -2.70 -13.11 13.37
N PHE A 174 -2.00 -14.04 12.73
CA PHE A 174 -2.47 -14.64 11.48
C PHE A 174 -2.32 -16.16 11.56
N ASP A 175 -3.17 -16.88 10.83
CA ASP A 175 -3.09 -18.34 10.78
C ASP A 175 -1.95 -18.79 9.86
N SER A 176 -0.90 -19.35 10.47
CA SER A 176 0.25 -19.92 9.77
C SER A 176 0.00 -21.35 9.28
N SER A 177 -1.12 -21.97 9.65
CA SER A 177 -1.45 -23.32 9.23
C SER A 177 -2.01 -23.33 7.79
N SER A 178 -1.48 -24.24 6.98
CA SER A 178 -1.87 -24.48 5.58
C SER A 178 -3.23 -25.18 5.41
N SER A 179 -4.04 -25.21 6.47
CA SER A 179 -5.32 -25.92 6.54
C SER A 179 -6.38 -25.22 5.68
N THR A 180 -6.31 -25.42 4.37
CA THR A 180 -7.33 -25.02 3.40
C THR A 180 -8.62 -25.84 3.53
N ASN A 181 -8.67 -26.87 4.37
CA ASN A 181 -9.81 -27.79 4.41
C ASN A 181 -10.85 -27.43 5.49
N SER A 182 -11.69 -26.45 5.18
CA SER A 182 -13.06 -26.40 5.70
C SER A 182 -13.95 -25.73 4.67
N GLY A 183 -14.57 -26.56 3.81
CA GLY A 183 -15.78 -26.14 3.12
C GLY A 183 -16.79 -25.68 4.19
N TYR A 184 -17.33 -24.49 4.02
CA TYR A 184 -18.25 -23.80 4.95
C TYR A 184 -17.58 -23.25 6.23
N ALA A 185 -17.04 -22.03 6.18
CA ALA A 185 -16.68 -21.30 7.39
C ALA A 185 -16.96 -19.79 7.22
N PHE A 186 -18.06 -19.34 7.82
CA PHE A 186 -18.44 -17.92 8.01
C PHE A 186 -17.49 -17.17 8.99
N ASN A 187 -16.29 -17.70 9.23
CA ASN A 187 -15.40 -17.24 10.29
C ASN A 187 -13.93 -17.55 9.94
N ARG A 188 -13.42 -16.95 8.85
CA ARG A 188 -12.05 -17.21 8.36
C ARG A 188 -11.28 -15.91 8.21
N ASN A 189 -10.91 -15.30 9.33
CA ASN A 189 -9.96 -14.19 9.33
C ASN A 189 -8.57 -14.77 9.07
N ASP A 190 -7.98 -14.41 7.93
CA ASP A 190 -6.62 -14.83 7.56
C ASP A 190 -5.58 -14.05 8.37
N LEU A 191 -5.86 -12.78 8.67
CA LEU A 191 -5.19 -11.94 9.66
C LEU A 191 -6.27 -11.42 10.61
N LYS A 192 -6.08 -11.52 11.91
CA LYS A 192 -7.06 -11.11 12.92
C LYS A 192 -6.45 -10.23 13.99
N TYR A 193 -7.28 -9.39 14.57
CA TYR A 193 -6.94 -8.64 15.76
C TYR A 193 -8.06 -8.74 16.80
N GLU A 194 -7.65 -8.71 18.07
CA GLU A 194 -8.53 -8.82 19.22
C GLU A 194 -8.22 -7.67 20.17
N LEU A 195 -9.26 -6.95 20.57
CA LEU A 195 -9.19 -5.95 21.63
C LEU A 195 -9.73 -6.55 22.92
N HIS A 196 -8.89 -6.61 23.95
CA HIS A 196 -9.20 -7.14 25.27
C HIS A 196 -9.31 -5.97 26.26
N LYS A 197 -10.53 -5.67 26.70
CA LYS A 197 -10.83 -4.63 27.69
C LYS A 197 -11.93 -5.11 28.64
N ASP A 198 -11.70 -4.98 29.95
CA ASP A 198 -12.67 -5.35 31.00
C ASP A 198 -13.24 -6.78 30.87
N GLY A 199 -12.44 -7.73 30.38
CA GLY A 199 -12.86 -9.12 30.15
C GLY A 199 -13.80 -9.31 28.95
N ARG A 200 -14.00 -8.27 28.12
CA ARG A 200 -14.66 -8.36 26.81
C ARG A 200 -13.59 -8.46 25.73
N ASN A 201 -13.86 -9.36 24.78
CA ASN A 201 -13.00 -9.58 23.64
C ASN A 201 -13.81 -9.27 22.38
N ASN A 202 -13.32 -8.35 21.56
CA ASN A 202 -13.87 -8.09 20.23
C ASN A 202 -12.87 -8.61 19.19
N GLU A 203 -13.20 -9.72 18.52
CA GLU A 203 -12.39 -10.26 17.43
C GLU A 203 -12.88 -9.68 16.11
N LYS A 204 -11.95 -9.13 15.35
CA LYS A 204 -12.15 -8.68 13.98
C LYS A 204 -10.99 -9.17 13.14
N GLY A 205 -11.11 -9.04 11.83
CA GLY A 205 -10.00 -9.41 10.97
C GLY A 205 -10.23 -9.11 9.51
N PHE A 206 -9.27 -9.60 8.76
CA PHE A 206 -9.10 -9.36 7.34
C PHE A 206 -8.97 -10.72 6.65
N ILE A 207 -9.57 -10.80 5.47
CA ILE A 207 -9.61 -12.01 4.66
C ILE A 207 -8.66 -11.85 3.49
N LEU A 208 -7.91 -12.90 3.19
CA LEU A 208 -7.02 -12.93 2.04
C LEU A 208 -7.84 -13.29 0.81
N LYS A 209 -7.93 -12.36 -0.12
CA LYS A 209 -8.56 -12.57 -1.42
C LYS A 209 -7.51 -12.72 -2.50
N LEU A 210 -7.95 -13.34 -3.59
CA LEU A 210 -7.18 -13.44 -4.81
C LEU A 210 -8.11 -13.10 -5.97
N ASP A 211 -7.60 -12.34 -6.91
CA ASP A 211 -8.19 -12.25 -8.25
C ASP A 211 -7.32 -13.07 -9.23
N GLU A 212 -7.58 -12.93 -10.53
CA GLU A 212 -6.81 -13.66 -11.55
C GLU A 212 -5.32 -13.22 -11.62
N TYR A 213 -4.88 -12.25 -10.82
CA TYR A 213 -3.63 -11.51 -11.01
C TYR A 213 -2.80 -11.27 -9.74
N HIS A 214 -3.40 -11.15 -8.55
CA HIS A 214 -2.70 -10.85 -7.29
C HIS A 214 -3.50 -11.25 -6.04
N LEU A 215 -2.78 -11.29 -4.91
CA LEU A 215 -3.33 -11.45 -3.57
C LEU A 215 -3.55 -10.08 -2.93
N PHE A 216 -4.66 -9.90 -2.22
CA PHE A 216 -5.01 -8.66 -1.55
C PHE A 216 -5.85 -8.89 -0.30
N TRP A 217 -5.94 -7.88 0.57
CA TRP A 217 -6.71 -7.93 1.81
C TRP A 217 -8.07 -7.25 1.64
N GLU A 218 -9.08 -7.78 2.30
CA GLU A 218 -10.37 -7.11 2.49
C GLU A 218 -10.79 -7.22 3.96
N ASP A 219 -11.66 -6.31 4.39
CA ASP A 219 -12.32 -6.40 5.69
C ASP A 219 -13.20 -7.66 5.76
N SER A 220 -13.14 -8.40 6.87
CA SER A 220 -13.95 -9.61 7.06
C SER A 220 -15.46 -9.36 7.00
N ASN A 221 -15.93 -8.14 7.27
CA ASN A 221 -17.33 -7.76 7.12
C ASN A 221 -17.79 -7.75 5.66
N SER A 222 -16.89 -7.73 4.68
CA SER A 222 -17.24 -7.84 3.25
C SER A 222 -17.94 -9.17 2.94
N LEU A 223 -17.74 -10.21 3.76
CA LEU A 223 -18.47 -11.49 3.67
C LEU A 223 -19.99 -11.33 3.92
N PHE A 224 -20.37 -10.36 4.74
CA PHE A 224 -21.76 -10.06 5.08
C PHE A 224 -22.32 -8.89 4.26
N TYR A 225 -21.46 -7.97 3.83
CA TYR A 225 -21.81 -6.78 3.05
C TYR A 225 -20.94 -6.65 1.77
N PRO A 226 -21.18 -7.47 0.73
CA PRO A 226 -20.31 -7.52 -0.45
C PRO A 226 -20.29 -6.26 -1.31
N ARG A 227 -21.23 -5.33 -1.10
CA ARG A 227 -21.28 -4.05 -1.83
C ARG A 227 -20.24 -3.04 -1.33
N ASP A 228 -19.73 -3.25 -0.12
CA ASP A 228 -18.73 -2.40 0.53
C ASP A 228 -17.33 -3.05 0.49
N SER A 229 -17.17 -4.07 -0.37
CA SER A 229 -15.89 -4.78 -0.56
C SER A 229 -14.88 -3.84 -1.22
N GLN A 230 -13.84 -3.49 -0.46
CA GLN A 230 -12.72 -2.69 -0.93
C GLN A 230 -11.42 -3.40 -0.58
N GLU A 231 -10.49 -3.40 -1.54
CA GLU A 231 -9.11 -3.80 -1.31
C GLU A 231 -8.46 -2.84 -0.30
N LEU A 232 -7.87 -3.41 0.74
CA LEU A 232 -7.19 -2.67 1.80
C LEU A 232 -5.68 -2.84 1.67
N SER A 233 -4.99 -1.71 1.72
CA SER A 233 -3.55 -1.65 1.95
C SER A 233 -3.21 -1.98 3.41
N ILE A 234 -1.96 -2.37 3.66
CA ILE A 234 -1.48 -2.64 5.03
C ILE A 234 -1.56 -1.40 5.90
N GLN A 235 -1.37 -0.21 5.31
CA GLN A 235 -1.50 1.04 6.02
C GLN A 235 -2.96 1.29 6.44
N GLU A 236 -3.92 1.14 5.53
CA GLU A 236 -5.35 1.27 5.89
C GLU A 236 -5.77 0.26 6.96
N MET A 237 -5.28 -0.98 6.89
CA MET A 237 -5.49 -1.98 7.93
C MET A 237 -4.91 -1.54 9.28
N ALA A 238 -3.68 -1.02 9.30
CA ALA A 238 -3.03 -0.55 10.52
C ALA A 238 -3.76 0.66 11.12
N ASP A 239 -4.21 1.60 10.27
CA ASP A 239 -4.95 2.79 10.67
C ASP A 239 -6.30 2.41 11.31
N LEU A 240 -7.05 1.48 10.70
CA LEU A 240 -8.30 0.96 11.26
C LEU A 240 -8.10 0.30 12.64
N ILE A 241 -7.08 -0.56 12.78
CA ILE A 241 -6.77 -1.21 14.05
C ILE A 241 -6.37 -0.17 15.09
N TRP A 242 -5.55 0.81 14.69
CA TRP A 242 -5.01 1.84 15.56
C TRP A 242 -6.11 2.76 16.10
N GLU A 243 -6.97 3.28 15.22
CA GLU A 243 -8.12 4.11 15.58
C GLU A 243 -9.02 3.41 16.60
N GLU A 244 -9.43 2.16 16.31
CA GLU A 244 -10.29 1.40 17.22
C GLU A 244 -9.62 1.11 18.56
N TRP A 245 -8.31 0.84 18.55
CA TRP A 245 -7.55 0.61 19.78
C TRP A 245 -7.43 1.88 20.63
N LEU A 246 -7.25 3.05 20.02
CA LEU A 246 -7.25 4.33 20.74
C LEU A 246 -8.62 4.68 21.31
N GLU A 247 -9.69 4.50 20.53
CA GLU A 247 -11.06 4.72 20.99
C GLU A 247 -11.38 3.84 22.20
N SER A 248 -10.83 2.62 22.25
CA SER A 248 -11.01 1.71 23.38
C SER A 248 -10.49 2.28 24.71
N VAL A 249 -9.58 3.25 24.70
CA VAL A 249 -9.05 3.94 25.91
C VAL A 249 -9.40 5.43 25.94
N ASP A 250 -10.47 5.81 25.23
CA ASP A 250 -10.99 7.17 25.11
C ASP A 250 -9.97 8.18 24.56
N ILE A 251 -9.15 7.73 23.60
CA ILE A 251 -8.25 8.59 22.83
C ILE A 251 -8.85 8.73 21.44
N SER A 252 -8.89 9.96 20.92
CA SER A 252 -9.32 10.26 19.55
C SER A 252 -8.16 10.92 18.81
N LEU A 253 -8.06 10.65 17.50
CA LEU A 253 -7.11 11.24 16.58
C LEU A 253 -7.56 12.62 16.07
#